data_AF-A0A803R7B0-F1
#
_entry.id   AF-A0A803R7B0-F1
#
_cell.length_a   1.000
_cell.length_b   1.000
_cell.length_c   1.000
_cell.angle_alpha   90.00
_cell.angle_beta   90.00
_cell.angle_gamma   90.00
#
_symmetry.space_group_name_H-M   'P 1'
#
loop_
_entity.id
_entity.type
_entity.pdbx_description
1 polymer ?
#
loop_
_entity_poly.entity_id
_entity_poly.type
_entity_poly.pdbx_seq_one_letter_code
_entity_poly.pdbx_strand_id
1 'polypeptide(L)'
;MAKEHETSVQPWCTLEELLLACAVNRYGTKNWDSIAMEISNRTASVYRSPDNCKDRFDELKRRFISRNDDDESTMVDELKKIRVEELRREVRRRDVSIV
;
A
#
# COMPACT_ATOMS: atom_id res chain seq x y z
N MET A 1 0.13 17.98 32.24
CA MET A 1 -0.63 17.60 31.04
C MET A 1 0.15 16.50 30.34
N ALA A 2 -0.35 15.27 30.37
CA ALA A 2 0.31 14.10 29.81
C ALA A 2 0.40 14.25 28.29
N LYS A 3 1.62 14.18 27.74
CA LYS A 3 1.83 14.01 26.30
C LYS A 3 1.54 12.56 25.99
N GLU A 4 0.30 12.30 25.58
CA GLU A 4 -0.10 11.01 25.05
C GLU A 4 0.78 10.71 23.86
N HIS A 5 1.64 9.69 24.01
CA HIS A 5 2.27 9.02 22.90
C HIS A 5 1.16 8.18 22.25
N GLU A 6 0.29 8.85 21.50
CA GLU A 6 -0.57 8.18 20.55
C GLU A 6 0.39 7.58 19.51
N THR A 7 0.60 6.27 19.62
CA THR A 7 1.27 5.46 18.61
C THR A 7 0.46 5.62 17.33
N SER A 8 0.74 6.68 16.59
CA SER A 8 0.19 6.97 15.27
C SER A 8 0.70 5.89 14.34
N VAL A 9 -0.03 4.77 14.30
CA VAL A 9 0.12 3.78 13.25
C VAL A 9 -0.25 4.53 11.98
N GLN A 10 0.77 5.01 11.26
CA GLN A 10 0.59 5.75 10.02
C GLN A 10 -0.31 4.91 9.10
N PRO A 11 -1.50 5.44 8.72
CA PRO A 11 -2.45 4.68 7.94
C PRO A 11 -1.82 4.31 6.59
N TRP A 12 -1.99 3.06 6.17
CA TRP A 12 -1.52 2.59 4.87
C TRP A 12 -2.18 3.40 3.76
N CYS A 13 -1.36 4.05 2.93
CA CYS A 13 -1.88 4.72 1.73
C CYS A 13 -1.93 3.75 0.55
N THR A 14 -2.76 4.08 -0.45
CA THR A 14 -2.97 3.28 -1.67
C THR A 14 -1.67 3.01 -2.42
N LEU A 15 -0.70 3.94 -2.36
CA LEU A 15 0.63 3.74 -2.95
C LEU A 15 1.43 2.66 -2.21
N GLU A 16 1.42 2.68 -0.88
CA GLU A 16 2.13 1.67 -0.08
C GLU A 16 1.51 0.29 -0.25
N GLU A 17 0.18 0.20 -0.35
CA GLU A 17 -0.53 -1.04 -0.65
C GLU A 17 -0.14 -1.58 -2.03
N LEU A 18 -0.08 -0.70 -3.04
CA LEU A 18 0.36 -1.08 -4.38
C LEU A 18 1.82 -1.56 -4.39
N LEU A 19 2.71 -0.87 -3.68
CA LEU A 19 4.11 -1.26 -3.56
C LEU A 19 4.26 -2.60 -2.85
N LEU A 20 3.47 -2.84 -1.78
CA LEU A 20 3.44 -4.11 -1.07
C LEU A 20 3.01 -5.25 -1.98
N ALA A 21 1.88 -5.12 -2.69
CA ALA A 21 1.41 -6.14 -3.62
C ALA A 21 2.44 -6.40 -4.74
N CYS A 22 3.07 -5.35 -5.27
CA CYS A 22 4.09 -5.49 -6.31
C CYS A 22 5.38 -6.15 -5.80
N ALA A 23 5.79 -5.85 -4.57
CA ALA A 23 6.95 -6.47 -3.93
C ALA A 23 6.68 -7.94 -3.60
N VAL A 24 5.50 -8.28 -3.07
CA VAL A 24 5.10 -9.69 -2.85
C VAL A 24 5.04 -10.46 -4.16
N ASN A 25 4.51 -9.88 -5.24
CA ASN A 25 4.51 -10.51 -6.56
C ASN A 25 5.94 -10.78 -7.10
N ARG A 26 6.93 -9.95 -6.72
CA ARG A 26 8.33 -10.10 -7.14
C ARG A 26 9.13 -11.07 -6.28
N TYR A 27 9.04 -10.94 -4.96
CA TYR A 27 9.86 -11.69 -3.98
C TYR A 27 9.14 -12.92 -3.43
N GLY A 28 7.83 -13.04 -3.65
CA GLY A 28 6.96 -14.02 -3.00
C GLY A 28 6.75 -13.72 -1.51
N THR A 29 5.97 -14.57 -0.84
CA THR A 29 5.67 -14.46 0.60
C THR A 29 6.74 -15.09 1.51
N LYS A 30 7.94 -15.32 0.98
CA LYS A 30 9.05 -16.01 1.69
C LYS A 30 10.05 -15.04 2.33
N ASN A 31 10.13 -13.80 1.83
CA ASN A 31 11.16 -12.83 2.23
C ASN A 31 10.56 -11.46 2.58
N TRP A 32 9.87 -11.40 3.72
CA TRP A 32 9.19 -10.19 4.20
C TRP A 32 10.16 -9.06 4.57
N ASP A 33 11.39 -9.36 4.99
CA ASP A 33 12.42 -8.35 5.28
C ASP A 33 12.81 -7.53 4.03
N SER A 34 13.00 -8.21 2.90
CA SER A 34 13.31 -7.53 1.63
C SER A 34 12.14 -6.67 1.16
N ILE A 35 10.90 -7.13 1.38
CA ILE A 35 9.67 -6.41 1.05
C ILE A 35 9.54 -5.15 1.92
N ALA A 36 9.69 -5.31 3.23
CA ALA A 36 9.68 -4.22 4.21
C ALA A 36 10.73 -3.14 3.87
N MET A 37 11.95 -3.56 3.52
CA MET A 37 13.03 -2.66 3.14
C MET A 37 12.73 -1.91 1.83
N GLU A 38 12.19 -2.59 0.81
CA GLU A 38 11.82 -1.93 -0.45
C GLU A 38 10.71 -0.88 -0.23
N ILE A 39 9.68 -1.22 0.54
CA ILE A 39 8.58 -0.28 0.84
C ILE A 39 9.11 0.92 1.61
N SER A 40 9.88 0.68 2.68
CA SER A 40 10.46 1.75 3.51
C SER A 40 11.33 2.70 2.71
N ASN A 41 12.14 2.18 1.77
CA ASN A 41 12.99 2.99 0.91
C ASN A 41 12.20 3.85 -0.09
N ARG A 42 11.05 3.36 -0.57
CA ARG A 42 10.22 4.07 -1.56
C ARG A 42 9.27 5.08 -0.94
N THR A 43 8.79 4.85 0.28
CA THR A 43 7.81 5.72 0.94
C THR A 43 8.41 6.58 2.06
N ALA A 44 9.72 6.46 2.31
CA ALA A 44 10.40 7.09 3.44
C ALA A 44 9.71 6.80 4.79
N SER A 45 8.98 5.68 4.86
CA SER A 45 8.11 5.32 5.98
C SER A 45 8.89 4.42 6.95
N VAL A 46 9.12 4.91 8.16
CA VAL A 46 9.99 4.26 9.17
C VAL A 46 9.28 3.07 9.86
N TYR A 47 7.99 2.87 9.63
CA TYR A 47 7.15 1.93 10.39
C TYR A 47 6.72 0.67 9.60
N ARG A 48 7.43 0.34 8.53
CA ARG A 48 7.11 -0.83 7.68
C ARG A 48 7.98 -2.02 8.03
N SER A 49 7.72 -2.56 9.22
CA SER A 49 8.27 -3.84 9.65
C SER A 49 7.73 -5.01 8.81
N PRO A 50 8.46 -6.14 8.76
CA PRO A 50 8.03 -7.34 8.04
C PRO A 50 6.65 -7.84 8.47
N ASP A 51 6.37 -7.86 9.78
CA ASP A 51 5.08 -8.28 10.34
C ASP A 51 3.92 -7.37 9.89
N ASN A 52 4.14 -6.05 9.87
CA ASN A 52 3.15 -5.09 9.37
C ASN A 52 2.87 -5.29 7.88
N CYS A 53 3.90 -5.59 7.10
CA CYS A 53 3.74 -5.88 5.67
C CYS A 53 2.92 -7.16 5.44
N LYS A 54 3.16 -8.17 6.28
CA LYS A 54 2.43 -9.44 6.21
C LYS A 54 0.97 -9.28 6.59
N ASP A 55 0.68 -8.67 7.75
CA ASP A 55 -0.69 -8.43 8.21
C ASP A 55 -1.48 -7.59 7.20
N ARG A 56 -0.84 -6.54 6.66
CA ARG A 56 -1.48 -5.73 5.62
C ARG A 56 -1.74 -6.50 4.35
N PHE A 57 -0.81 -7.35 3.93
CA PHE A 57 -1.00 -8.16 2.73
C PHE A 57 -2.13 -9.17 2.91
N ASP A 58 -2.28 -9.76 4.09
CA ASP A 58 -3.41 -10.64 4.41
C ASP A 58 -4.75 -9.87 4.45
N GLU A 59 -4.77 -8.62 4.90
CA GLU A 59 -5.94 -7.74 4.77
C GLU A 59 -6.26 -7.42 3.30
N LEU A 60 -5.27 -7.07 2.50
CA LEU A 60 -5.43 -6.84 1.05
C LEU A 60 -5.97 -8.09 0.37
N LYS A 61 -5.40 -9.26 0.66
CA LYS A 61 -5.91 -10.55 0.21
C LYS A 61 -7.37 -10.73 0.56
N ARG A 62 -7.77 -10.52 1.83
CA ARG A 62 -9.19 -10.62 2.21
C ARG A 62 -10.08 -9.65 1.43
N ARG A 63 -9.62 -8.40 1.24
CA ARG A 63 -10.39 -7.35 0.55
C ARG A 63 -10.60 -7.62 -0.94
N PHE A 64 -9.61 -8.21 -1.62
CA PHE A 64 -9.64 -8.43 -3.06
C PHE A 64 -10.01 -9.88 -3.46
N ILE A 65 -9.59 -10.90 -2.69
CA ILE A 65 -9.94 -12.32 -2.94
C ILE A 65 -11.38 -12.62 -2.54
N SER A 66 -11.95 -11.95 -1.52
CA SER A 66 -13.39 -12.06 -1.24
C SER A 66 -14.27 -11.51 -2.39
N ARG A 67 -13.67 -10.85 -3.38
CA ARG A 67 -14.36 -10.21 -4.50
C ARG A 67 -14.21 -10.95 -5.83
N ASN A 68 -13.14 -11.74 -6.01
CA ASN A 68 -12.88 -12.52 -7.22
C ASN A 68 -12.07 -13.77 -6.84
N ASP A 69 -12.61 -14.95 -7.18
CA ASP A 69 -11.88 -16.21 -7.20
C ASP A 69 -10.74 -16.12 -8.24
N ASP A 70 -9.52 -16.46 -7.80
CA ASP A 70 -8.32 -16.72 -8.59
C ASP A 70 -7.74 -15.57 -9.46
N ASP A 71 -6.97 -14.65 -8.87
CA ASP A 71 -5.62 -14.26 -9.38
C ASP A 71 -4.97 -13.17 -8.50
N GLU A 72 -3.75 -13.40 -8.02
CA GLU A 72 -2.89 -12.36 -7.38
C GLU A 72 -2.59 -11.20 -8.35
N SER A 73 -2.53 -11.48 -9.66
CA SER A 73 -2.35 -10.45 -10.69
C SER A 73 -3.50 -9.45 -10.68
N THR A 74 -4.74 -9.90 -10.41
CA THR A 74 -5.93 -9.04 -10.36
C THR A 74 -5.87 -8.02 -9.23
N MET A 75 -5.29 -8.37 -8.08
CA MET A 75 -5.15 -7.45 -6.94
C MET A 75 -4.25 -6.26 -7.30
N VAL A 76 -3.09 -6.55 -7.91
CA VAL A 76 -2.13 -5.53 -8.31
C VAL A 76 -2.77 -4.57 -9.33
N ASP A 77 -3.51 -5.09 -10.31
CA ASP A 77 -4.16 -4.26 -11.32
C ASP A 77 -5.30 -3.41 -10.76
N GLU A 78 -6.09 -3.93 -9.82
CA GLU A 78 -7.11 -3.13 -9.13
C GLU A 78 -6.47 -2.00 -8.29
N LEU A 79 -5.38 -2.27 -7.56
CA LEU A 79 -4.65 -1.23 -6.81
C LEU A 79 -4.07 -0.15 -7.75
N LYS A 80 -3.51 -0.55 -8.90
CA LYS A 80 -3.05 0.41 -9.92
C LYS A 80 -4.20 1.31 -10.39
N LYS A 81 -5.36 0.72 -10.68
CA LYS A 81 -6.54 1.46 -11.14
C LYS A 81 -7.00 2.49 -10.11
N ILE A 82 -7.09 2.12 -8.84
CA ILE A 82 -7.43 3.04 -7.75
C ILE A 82 -6.41 4.18 -7.70
N ARG A 83 -5.11 3.84 -7.72
CA ARG A 83 -4.04 4.85 -7.65
C ARG A 83 -4.07 5.82 -8.83
N VAL A 84 -4.30 5.33 -10.03
CA VAL A 84 -4.42 6.17 -11.24
C VAL A 84 -5.63 7.11 -11.13
N GLU A 85 -6.76 6.65 -10.62
CA GLU A 85 -7.95 7.50 -10.44
C GLU A 85 -7.75 8.57 -9.35
N GLU A 86 -7.05 8.26 -8.26
CA GLU A 86 -6.63 9.25 -7.27
C GLU A 86 -5.73 10.32 -7.89
N LEU A 87 -4.69 9.90 -8.62
CA LEU A 87 -3.76 10.80 -9.30
C LEU A 87 -4.48 11.67 -10.33
N ARG A 88 -5.37 11.09 -11.14
CA ARG A 88 -6.19 11.85 -12.09
C ARG A 88 -7.07 12.89 -11.40
N ARG A 89 -7.67 12.55 -10.25
CA ARG A 89 -8.46 13.51 -9.46
C ARG A 89 -7.58 14.63 -8.90
N GLU A 90 -6.39 14.31 -8.42
CA GLU A 90 -5.43 15.28 -7.91
C GLU A 90 -4.93 16.23 -9.00
N VAL A 91 -4.59 15.70 -10.18
CA VAL A 91 -4.21 16.50 -11.36
C VAL A 91 -5.33 17.46 -11.73
N ARG A 92 -6.56 16.96 -11.94
CA ARG A 92 -7.72 17.82 -12.26
C ARG A 92 -7.96 18.92 -11.24
N ARG A 93 -7.79 18.63 -9.95
CA ARG A 93 -7.93 19.62 -8.87
C ARG A 93 -6.85 20.70 -8.96
N ARG A 94 -5.62 20.34 -9.32
CA ARG A 94 -4.53 21.29 -9.48
C ARG A 94 -4.69 22.11 -10.77
N ASP A 95 -5.16 21.51 -11.86
CA ASP A 95 -5.47 22.22 -13.11
C ASP A 95 -6.48 23.35 -12.91
N VAL A 96 -7.52 23.15 -12.09
CA VAL A 96 -8.50 24.21 -11.77
C VAL A 96 -8.00 25.24 -10.76
N SER A 97 -6.88 25.00 -10.09
CA SER A 97 -6.25 25.92 -9.13
C SER A 97 -5.16 26.80 -9.76
N ILE A 98 -4.84 26.60 -11.05
CA ILE A 98 -3.92 27.42 -11.83
C ILE A 98 -4.75 28.44 -12.61
N VAL A 99 -5.42 29.35 -11.90
CA VAL A 99 -6.08 30.54 -12.45
C VAL A 99 -5.78 31.71 -11.53
#